data_AF-A0A9D6G820-F1
#
_entry.id   AF-A0A9D6G820-F1
#
_cell.length_a   1.000
_cell.length_b   1.000
_cell.length_c   1.000
_cell.angle_alpha   90.00
_cell.angle_beta   90.00
_cell.angle_gamma   90.00
#
_symmetry.space_group_name_H-M   'P 1'
#
loop_
_entity.id
_entity.type
_entity.pdbx_description
1 polymer ?
#
loop_
_entity_poly.entity_id
_entity_poly.type
_entity_poly.pdbx_seq_one_letter_code
_entity_poly.pdbx_strand_id
1 'polypeptide(L)'
;MKRVAGTMMRLLGKRTCEDVVAVLCEYYEGTLEPKLAAIIEKHLRGCADCEAFARTYGEVVKLTGELPTEVIPEELRLRVRSALRERSASRRS
;
A
#
# COMPACT_ATOMS: atom_id res chain seq x y z
N MET A 1 -10.90 -1.49 -8.84
CA MET A 1 -10.11 -0.47 -9.55
C MET A 1 -8.81 -0.21 -8.77
N LYS A 2 -7.89 -1.19 -8.73
CA LYS A 2 -6.55 -1.05 -8.14
C LYS A 2 -5.55 -1.01 -9.31
N ARG A 3 -5.34 0.18 -9.89
CA ARG A 3 -4.40 0.40 -11.00
C ARG A 3 -3.71 1.77 -10.83
N VAL A 4 -2.84 1.93 -9.85
CA VAL A 4 -1.79 2.97 -9.78
C VAL A 4 -0.83 2.42 -8.72
N ALA A 5 0.34 1.85 -9.01
CA ALA A 5 1.57 2.55 -9.38
C ALA A 5 2.56 1.63 -10.12
N GLY A 6 2.06 0.61 -10.83
CA GLY A 6 2.90 -0.39 -11.52
C GLY A 6 3.20 -0.08 -13.01
N THR A 7 2.70 1.01 -13.58
CA THR A 7 2.83 1.23 -15.04
C THR A 7 2.87 2.70 -15.41
N MET A 8 4.02 3.33 -15.18
CA MET A 8 4.67 4.32 -16.06
C MET A 8 5.74 5.05 -15.25
N MET A 9 7.01 4.65 -15.39
CA MET A 9 8.11 5.61 -15.52
C MET A 9 9.40 4.87 -15.84
N ARG A 10 9.69 4.82 -17.13
CA ARG A 10 11.06 4.68 -17.64
C ARG A 10 11.77 6.02 -17.39
N LEU A 11 13.07 5.92 -17.10
CA LEU A 11 14.10 6.96 -17.15
C LEU A 11 14.53 7.59 -15.80
N LEU A 12 15.76 7.20 -15.42
CA LEU A 12 16.80 8.01 -14.78
C LEU A 12 16.65 8.39 -13.30
N GLY A 13 16.87 7.41 -12.41
CA GLY A 13 17.76 7.50 -11.22
C GLY A 13 17.60 8.63 -10.17
N LYS A 14 16.67 9.56 -10.36
CA LYS A 14 16.31 10.67 -9.47
C LYS A 14 14.79 10.77 -9.50
N ARG A 15 14.16 10.22 -8.47
CA ARG A 15 12.72 10.41 -8.25
C ARG A 15 12.49 11.83 -7.78
N THR A 16 11.39 12.43 -8.20
CA THR A 16 10.95 13.73 -7.67
C THR A 16 10.36 13.57 -6.27
N CYS A 17 10.17 14.67 -5.55
CA CYS A 17 9.48 14.63 -4.26
C CYS A 17 8.04 14.09 -4.41
N GLU A 18 7.37 14.44 -5.50
CA GLU A 18 6.02 13.95 -5.84
C GLU A 18 6.00 12.44 -6.04
N ASP A 19 6.99 11.90 -6.77
CA ASP A 19 7.15 10.45 -6.96
C ASP A 19 7.35 9.72 -5.64
N VAL A 20 8.09 10.31 -4.70
CA VAL A 20 8.32 9.72 -3.37
C VAL A 20 7.02 9.68 -2.60
N VAL A 21 6.31 10.81 -2.50
CA VAL A 21 5.04 10.89 -1.77
C VAL A 21 4.01 9.91 -2.32
N ALA A 22 3.97 9.72 -3.64
CA ALA A 22 3.03 8.82 -4.30
C ALA A 22 3.21 7.32 -3.95
N VAL A 23 4.37 6.92 -3.40
CA VAL A 23 4.69 5.51 -3.09
C VAL A 23 5.01 5.26 -1.62
N LEU A 24 4.82 6.25 -0.74
CA LEU A 24 5.15 6.11 0.68
C LEU A 24 4.27 5.07 1.39
N CYS A 25 3.03 4.88 0.95
CA CYS A 25 2.14 3.86 1.51
C CYS A 25 2.75 2.45 1.31
N GLU A 26 3.05 2.10 0.06
CA GLU A 26 3.64 0.80 -0.28
C GLU A 26 5.05 0.63 0.31
N TYR A 27 5.81 1.73 0.45
CA TYR A 27 7.10 1.74 1.11
C TYR A 27 6.98 1.30 2.59
N TYR A 28 6.04 1.87 3.34
CA TYR A 28 5.83 1.52 4.76
C TYR A 28 5.12 0.17 4.94
N GLU A 29 4.27 -0.24 4.00
CA GLU A 29 3.64 -1.57 3.99
C GLU A 29 4.63 -2.68 3.57
N GLY A 30 5.82 -2.33 3.07
CA GLY A 30 6.80 -3.30 2.56
C GLY A 30 6.38 -4.00 1.26
N THR A 31 5.44 -3.41 0.51
CA THR A 31 4.88 -3.97 -0.73
C THR A 31 5.54 -3.39 -2.00
N LEU A 32 6.43 -2.41 -1.83
CA LEU A 32 7.18 -1.79 -2.91
C LEU A 32 8.24 -2.73 -3.50
N GLU A 33 8.45 -2.68 -4.83
CA GLU A 33 9.54 -3.44 -5.47
C GLU A 33 10.91 -3.05 -4.86
N PRO A 34 11.80 -4.00 -4.52
CA PRO A 34 13.08 -3.71 -3.86
C PRO A 34 13.95 -2.68 -4.60
N LYS A 35 13.95 -2.71 -5.94
CA LYS A 35 14.70 -1.74 -6.75
C LYS A 35 14.14 -0.33 -6.60
N LEU A 36 12.82 -0.19 -6.52
CA LEU A 36 12.17 1.09 -6.34
C LEU A 36 12.40 1.60 -4.91
N ALA A 37 12.30 0.74 -3.90
CA ALA A 37 12.63 1.09 -2.51
C ALA A 37 14.03 1.69 -2.38
N ALA A 38 15.05 1.07 -2.98
CA ALA A 38 16.42 1.59 -2.95
C ALA A 38 16.56 2.98 -3.59
N ILE A 39 15.79 3.27 -4.65
CA ILE A 39 15.77 4.59 -5.29
C ILE A 39 15.11 5.64 -4.36
N ILE A 40 14.01 5.27 -3.71
CA ILE A 40 13.32 6.13 -2.74
C ILE A 40 14.23 6.43 -1.54
N GLU A 41 14.87 5.42 -0.95
CA GLU A 41 15.83 5.59 0.14
C GLU A 41 16.99 6.54 -0.23
N LYS A 42 17.47 6.46 -1.48
CA LYS A 42 18.48 7.39 -1.98
C LYS A 42 17.95 8.83 -2.03
N HIS A 43 16.70 9.04 -2.45
CA HIS A 43 16.09 10.37 -2.44
C HIS A 43 15.90 10.90 -1.01
N LEU A 44 15.36 10.07 -0.10
CA LEU A 44 15.15 10.45 1.30
C LEU A 44 16.45 10.91 1.97
N ARG A 45 17.57 10.22 1.73
CA ARG A 45 18.89 10.65 2.23
C ARG A 45 19.40 11.98 1.65
N GLY A 46 18.86 12.43 0.52
CA GLY A 46 19.33 13.62 -0.20
C GLY A 46 18.36 14.80 -0.16
N CYS A 47 17.17 14.65 0.41
CA CYS A 47 16.13 15.67 0.44
C CYS A 47 15.51 15.75 1.83
N ALA A 48 15.86 16.79 2.58
CA ALA A 48 15.39 17.01 3.95
C ALA A 48 13.85 17.13 4.05
N ASP A 49 13.20 17.74 3.06
CA ASP A 49 11.75 17.89 3.03
C ASP A 49 11.06 16.52 2.91
N CYS A 50 11.55 15.66 2.02
CA CYS A 50 11.02 14.32 1.87
C CYS A 50 11.34 13.42 3.06
N GLU A 51 12.52 13.55 3.67
CA GLU A 51 12.85 12.85 4.92
C GLU A 51 11.88 13.23 6.05
N ALA A 52 11.65 14.53 6.26
CA ALA A 52 10.73 15.02 7.28
C ALA A 52 9.29 14.58 7.01
N PHE A 53 8.85 14.62 5.76
CA PHE A 53 7.53 14.15 5.35
C PHE A 53 7.38 12.65 5.56
N ALA A 54 8.34 11.84 5.10
CA ALA A 54 8.32 10.39 5.27
C ALA A 54 8.25 10.01 6.75
N ARG A 55 9.08 10.64 7.60
CA ARG A 55 9.04 10.41 9.06
C ARG A 55 7.64 10.65 9.64
N THR A 56 7.02 11.78 9.30
CA THR A 56 5.66 12.12 9.78
C THR A 56 4.64 11.12 9.26
N TYR A 57 4.74 10.71 8.00
CA TYR A 57 3.87 9.69 7.42
C TYR A 57 4.04 8.33 8.10
N GLY A 58 5.27 7.93 8.45
CA GLY A 58 5.55 6.71 9.20
C GLY A 58 4.90 6.70 10.59
N GLU A 59 4.84 7.84 11.27
CA GLU A 59 4.09 7.98 12.53
C GLU A 59 2.58 7.75 12.30
N VAL A 60 2.01 8.28 11.22
CA VAL A 60 0.61 8.03 10.85
C VAL A 60 0.36 6.55 10.62
N VAL A 61 1.20 5.87 9.82
CA VAL A 61 1.07 4.43 9.54
C VAL A 61 1.16 3.60 10.82
N LYS A 62 2.06 3.96 11.74
CA LYS A 62 2.18 3.29 13.04
C LYS A 62 0.90 3.45 13.86
N LEU A 63 0.41 4.68 14.01
CA LEU A 63 -0.79 4.99 14.78
C LEU A 63 -2.04 4.30 14.21
N THR A 64 -2.18 4.27 12.89
CA THR A 64 -3.32 3.59 12.24
C THR A 64 -3.19 2.07 12.28
N GLY A 65 -1.97 1.52 12.25
CA GLY A 65 -1.72 0.09 12.40
C GLY A 65 -1.97 -0.46 13.80
N GLU A 66 -1.86 0.38 14.84
CA GLU A 66 -2.17 0.03 16.24
C GLU A 66 -3.68 0.05 16.53
N LEU A 67 -4.51 0.54 15.61
CA LEU A 67 -5.95 0.55 15.80
C LEU A 67 -6.48 -0.89 15.91
N PRO A 68 -7.39 -1.16 16.88
CA PRO A 68 -8.03 -2.45 16.97
C PRO A 68 -8.67 -2.79 15.63
N THR A 69 -8.19 -3.86 14.99
CA THR A 69 -8.92 -4.41 13.86
C THR A 69 -10.20 -5.01 14.43
N GLU A 70 -11.34 -4.39 14.16
CA GLU A 70 -12.64 -4.97 14.50
C GLU A 70 -12.69 -6.39 13.96
N VAL A 71 -12.81 -7.36 14.86
CA VAL A 71 -12.90 -8.77 14.49
C VAL A 71 -14.20 -8.93 13.72
N ILE A 72 -14.09 -9.31 12.45
CA ILE A 72 -15.27 -9.58 11.62
C ILE A 72 -16.10 -10.67 12.34
N PRO A 73 -17.37 -10.41 12.72
CA PRO A 73 -18.19 -11.40 13.40
C PRO A 73 -18.28 -12.70 12.60
N GLU A 74 -18.15 -13.85 13.26
CA GLU A 74 -18.14 -15.15 12.58
C GLU A 74 -19.43 -15.40 11.78
N GLU A 75 -20.57 -14.95 12.31
CA GLU A 75 -21.87 -14.93 11.62
C GLU A 75 -21.77 -14.28 10.22
N LEU A 76 -21.12 -13.12 10.15
CA LEU A 76 -20.95 -12.38 8.90
C LEU A 76 -20.01 -13.10 7.94
N ARG A 77 -18.89 -13.66 8.46
CA ARG A 77 -17.96 -14.49 7.67
C ARG A 77 -18.65 -15.70 7.05
N LEU A 78 -19.50 -16.39 7.82
CA LEU A 78 -20.25 -17.55 7.37
C LEU A 78 -21.27 -17.19 6.28
N ARG A 79 -22.04 -16.11 6.48
CA ARG A 79 -23.02 -15.61 5.51
C ARG A 79 -22.37 -15.25 4.18
N VAL A 80 -21.25 -14.51 4.20
CA VAL A 80 -20.51 -14.16 2.98
C VAL A 80 -20.00 -15.42 2.27
N ARG A 81 -19.45 -16.40 3.00
CA ARG A 81 -18.98 -17.66 2.41
C ARG A 81 -20.12 -18.48 1.78
N SER A 82 -21.30 -18.56 2.42
CA SER A 82 -22.47 -19.24 1.85
C SER A 82 -22.92 -18.57 0.55
N ALA A 83 -23.12 -17.25 0.56
CA ALA A 83 -23.53 -16.50 -0.62
C ALA A 83 -22.55 -16.65 -1.81
N LEU A 84 -21.23 -16.64 -1.54
CA LEU A 84 -20.22 -16.87 -2.56
C LEU A 84 -20.28 -18.30 -3.14
N ARG A 85 -20.52 -19.32 -2.31
CA ARG A 85 -20.68 -20.71 -2.77
C ARG A 85 -21.90 -20.86 -3.66
N GLU A 86 -23.06 -20.36 -3.24
CA GLU A 86 -24.31 -20.40 -4.00
C GLU A 86 -24.16 -19.75 -5.37
N ARG A 87 -23.59 -18.53 -5.42
CA ARG A 87 -23.37 -17.80 -6.67
C ARG A 87 -22.35 -18.47 -7.60
N SER A 88 -21.40 -19.22 -7.04
CA SER A 88 -20.44 -20.00 -7.83
C SER A 88 -21.06 -21.29 -8.38
N ALA A 89 -22.01 -21.89 -7.66
CA ALA A 89 -22.77 -23.05 -8.12
C ALA A 89 -23.77 -22.66 -9.23
N SER A 90 -24.48 -21.54 -9.08
CA SER A 90 -25.43 -21.05 -10.09
C SER A 90 -24.78 -20.57 -11.40
N ARG A 91 -23.46 -20.31 -11.40
CA ARG A 91 -22.70 -19.93 -12.59
C ARG A 91 -22.10 -21.12 -13.35
N ARG A 92 -22.11 -22.31 -12.75
CA ARG A 92 -21.60 -23.56 -13.35
C ARG A 92 -22.70 -24.47 -13.87
N SER A 93 -23.96 -24.14 -13.60
CA SER A 93 -25.15 -24.78 -14.17
C SER A 93 -25.76 -23.89 -15.25
#